data_AF-A0A1N6Y2Z2-F1
#
_entry.id   AF-A0A1N6Y2Z2-F1
#
_cell.length_a   1.000
_cell.length_b   1.000
_cell.length_c   1.000
_cell.angle_alpha   90.00
_cell.angle_beta   90.00
_cell.angle_gamma   90.00
#
_symmetry.space_group_name_H-M   'P 1'
#
loop_
_entity.id
_entity.type
_entity.pdbx_description
1 polymer ?
#
loop_
_entity_poly.entity_id
_entity_poly.type
_entity_poly.pdbx_seq_one_letter_code
_entity_poly.pdbx_strand_id
1 'polypeptide(L)'
;MNLVRAELERLGARRFVQLMLVLLVLAFGVTASTTLAGSHQPTAAELTDARTQAAESRRQMDEVYQRCVAQVNGNLPPGSEQEDFPADCSEFDPVLQDRLPVATDFLPGVFVFSQQAEPLLYFLIAFLALFGFLVGASYVGADLNSGGVVNLLLWRPRRMTVLGTKLGTLMGAVLGLSLLASLVYLATFWVIGQSAGLPGQLDGAFWAGLGAVHARGLVLVLLTSVLGFALATLGRHTSAALGTVAAYAVVWELGARLVMEIVDTAHPDRFMLSSHVGAWLSGRLEFWDASACASASGFCERVYALTWQPALAVLLGLTALLAVAAFSVFRRRDLI
;
A
#
# COMPACT_ATOMS: atom_id res chain seq x y z
N MET A 1 5.18 39.21 -0.22
CA MET A 1 4.99 38.14 -1.22
C MET A 1 5.33 36.80 -0.57
N ASN A 2 4.34 35.93 -0.38
CA ASN A 2 4.55 34.61 0.22
C ASN A 2 5.18 33.66 -0.81
N LEU A 3 6.42 33.22 -0.56
CA LEU A 3 7.16 32.29 -1.42
C LEU A 3 6.36 30.99 -1.65
N VAL A 4 5.66 30.54 -0.60
CA VAL A 4 4.76 29.38 -0.61
C VAL A 4 3.61 29.54 -1.61
N ARG A 5 2.97 30.73 -1.64
CA ARG A 5 1.85 30.99 -2.56
C ARG A 5 2.31 30.98 -4.01
N ALA A 6 3.45 31.61 -4.31
CA ALA A 6 4.01 31.63 -5.65
C ALA A 6 4.39 30.21 -6.14
N GLU A 7 4.95 29.38 -5.26
CA GLU A 7 5.29 28.01 -5.60
C GLU A 7 4.05 27.10 -5.77
N LEU A 8 2.97 27.34 -5.02
CA LEU A 8 1.69 26.65 -5.23
C LEU A 8 1.05 27.00 -6.57
N GLU A 9 0.99 28.29 -6.92
CA GLU A 9 0.46 28.74 -8.22
C GLU A 9 1.28 28.13 -9.38
N ARG A 10 2.61 28.10 -9.25
CA ARG A 10 3.51 27.48 -10.22
C ARG A 10 3.36 25.95 -10.30
N LEU A 11 3.11 25.27 -9.18
CA LEU A 11 2.84 23.84 -9.16
C LEU A 11 1.51 23.54 -9.87
N GLY A 12 0.46 24.31 -9.58
CA GLY A 12 -0.87 24.14 -10.19
C GLY A 12 -0.92 24.50 -11.68
N ALA A 13 -0.10 25.46 -12.13
CA ALA A 13 -0.01 25.84 -13.54
C ALA A 13 0.79 24.86 -14.41
N ARG A 14 1.45 23.86 -13.82
CA ARG A 14 2.24 22.89 -14.59
C ARG A 14 1.35 21.88 -15.30
N ARG A 15 1.48 21.84 -16.62
CA ARG A 15 0.82 20.85 -17.49
C ARG A 15 1.02 19.41 -17.03
N PHE A 16 2.22 19.06 -16.55
CA PHE A 16 2.48 17.70 -16.05
C PHE A 16 1.63 17.36 -14.81
N VAL A 17 1.50 18.30 -13.86
CA VAL A 17 0.66 18.10 -12.66
C VAL A 17 -0.81 18.01 -13.07
N GLN A 18 -1.26 18.86 -13.99
CA GLN A 18 -2.61 18.81 -14.55
C GLN A 18 -2.90 17.48 -15.25
N LEU A 19 -1.97 16.96 -16.07
CA LEU A 19 -2.10 15.65 -16.71
C LEU A 19 -2.19 14.52 -15.68
N MET A 20 -1.39 14.55 -14.62
CA MET A 20 -1.46 13.56 -13.55
C MET A 20 -2.75 13.66 -12.74
N LEU A 21 -3.29 14.86 -12.54
CA LEU A 21 -4.61 15.04 -11.93
C LEU A 21 -5.73 14.50 -12.82
N VAL A 22 -5.66 14.73 -14.14
CA VAL A 22 -6.61 14.14 -15.09
C VAL A 22 -6.51 12.62 -15.06
N LEU A 23 -5.30 12.04 -15.03
CA LEU A 23 -5.10 10.60 -14.91
C LEU A 23 -5.70 10.05 -13.60
N LEU A 24 -5.52 10.76 -12.48
CA LEU A 24 -6.12 10.40 -11.18
C LEU A 24 -7.65 10.36 -11.27
N VAL A 25 -8.25 11.42 -11.82
CA VAL A 25 -9.70 11.51 -11.98
C VAL A 25 -10.21 10.44 -12.95
N LEU A 26 -9.50 10.15 -14.03
CA LEU A 26 -9.86 9.09 -14.98
C LEU A 26 -9.79 7.70 -14.33
N ALA A 27 -8.70 7.37 -13.64
CA ALA A 27 -8.56 6.09 -12.94
C ALA A 27 -9.68 5.90 -11.90
N PHE A 28 -10.00 6.98 -11.18
CA PHE A 28 -11.11 6.98 -10.24
C PHE A 28 -12.48 6.82 -10.93
N GLY A 29 -12.72 7.57 -12.01
CA GLY A 29 -13.95 7.47 -12.79
C GLY A 29 -14.17 6.06 -13.34
N VAL A 30 -13.10 5.43 -13.86
CA VAL A 30 -13.14 4.03 -14.34
C VAL A 30 -13.50 3.09 -13.20
N THR A 31 -12.78 3.14 -12.07
CA THR A 31 -13.03 2.23 -10.93
C THR A 31 -14.43 2.41 -10.34
N ALA A 32 -14.91 3.65 -10.18
CA ALA A 32 -16.27 3.93 -9.73
C ALA A 32 -17.32 3.42 -10.74
N SER A 33 -17.10 3.62 -12.04
CA SER A 33 -18.04 3.19 -13.08
C SER A 33 -18.10 1.68 -13.22
N THR A 34 -16.97 0.97 -13.19
CA THR A 34 -16.94 -0.49 -13.26
C THR A 34 -17.61 -1.12 -12.04
N THR A 35 -17.39 -0.53 -10.85
CA THR A 35 -18.03 -0.99 -9.61
C THR A 35 -19.54 -0.76 -9.64
N LEU A 36 -19.98 0.42 -10.08
CA LEU A 36 -21.40 0.74 -10.19
C LEU A 36 -22.09 -0.14 -11.23
N ALA A 37 -21.47 -0.38 -12.38
CA ALA A 37 -22.03 -1.20 -13.45
C ALA A 37 -22.07 -2.70 -13.10
N GLY A 38 -21.11 -3.18 -12.30
CA GLY A 38 -21.01 -4.57 -11.88
C GLY A 38 -21.76 -4.91 -10.59
N SER A 39 -22.43 -3.93 -9.96
CA SER A 39 -23.10 -4.11 -8.67
C SER A 39 -24.61 -3.99 -8.77
N HIS A 40 -25.32 -4.84 -8.03
CA HIS A 40 -26.77 -4.75 -7.83
C HIS A 40 -27.15 -4.81 -6.36
N GLN A 41 -28.38 -4.37 -6.07
CA GLN A 41 -28.96 -4.57 -4.74
C GLN A 41 -29.42 -6.03 -4.57
N PRO A 42 -29.06 -6.68 -3.46
CA PRO A 42 -29.44 -8.06 -3.23
C PRO A 42 -30.93 -8.21 -2.98
N THR A 43 -31.51 -9.20 -3.62
CA THR A 43 -32.90 -9.63 -3.42
C THR A 43 -33.07 -10.40 -2.11
N ALA A 44 -34.31 -10.51 -1.62
CA ALA A 44 -34.62 -11.28 -0.41
C ALA A 44 -34.27 -12.78 -0.54
N ALA A 45 -34.34 -13.33 -1.75
CA ALA A 45 -33.95 -14.71 -2.05
C ALA A 45 -32.43 -14.88 -1.93
N GLU A 46 -31.65 -14.02 -2.61
CA GLU A 46 -30.18 -14.04 -2.51
C GLU A 46 -29.69 -13.87 -1.07
N LEU A 47 -30.33 -13.00 -0.28
CA LEU A 47 -29.99 -12.86 1.14
C LEU A 47 -30.28 -14.12 1.97
N THR A 48 -31.34 -14.85 1.63
CA THR A 48 -31.71 -16.08 2.34
C THR A 48 -30.75 -17.22 1.97
N ASP A 49 -30.41 -17.33 0.68
CA ASP A 49 -29.45 -18.30 0.18
C ASP A 49 -28.06 -18.04 0.76
N ALA A 50 -27.62 -16.78 0.78
CA ALA A 50 -26.33 -16.38 1.34
C ALA A 50 -26.25 -16.62 2.86
N ARG A 51 -27.35 -16.43 3.61
CA ARG A 51 -27.41 -16.80 5.03
C ARG A 51 -27.31 -18.31 5.25
N THR A 52 -27.92 -19.08 4.37
CA THR A 52 -27.88 -20.54 4.43
C THR A 52 -26.46 -21.05 4.16
N GLN A 53 -25.80 -20.53 3.11
CA GLN A 53 -24.40 -20.83 2.79
C GLN A 53 -23.45 -20.42 3.92
N ALA A 54 -23.63 -19.24 4.52
CA ALA A 54 -22.83 -18.82 5.67
C ALA A 54 -23.05 -19.69 6.93
N ALA A 55 -24.25 -20.21 7.13
CA ALA A 55 -24.52 -21.16 8.22
C ALA A 55 -23.91 -22.54 7.93
N GLU A 56 -23.97 -23.01 6.69
CA GLU A 56 -23.35 -24.26 6.26
C GLU A 56 -21.83 -24.20 6.33
N SER A 57 -21.21 -23.14 5.81
CA SER A 57 -19.76 -22.92 5.87
C SER A 57 -19.25 -22.89 7.33
N ARG A 58 -19.98 -22.26 8.25
CA ARG A 58 -19.64 -22.30 9.69
C ARG A 58 -19.73 -23.70 10.28
N ARG A 59 -20.77 -24.47 9.94
CA ARG A 59 -20.88 -25.88 10.37
C ARG A 59 -19.74 -26.73 9.82
N GLN A 60 -19.38 -26.55 8.54
CA GLN A 60 -18.27 -27.26 7.93
C GLN A 60 -16.94 -26.94 8.61
N MET A 61 -16.69 -25.68 8.96
CA MET A 61 -15.50 -25.29 9.73
C MET A 61 -15.49 -25.95 11.12
N ASP A 62 -16.61 -25.92 11.85
CA ASP A 62 -16.74 -26.58 13.15
C ASP A 62 -16.48 -28.09 13.04
N GLU A 63 -17.01 -28.75 12.01
CA GLU A 63 -16.80 -30.18 11.74
C GLU A 63 -15.33 -30.51 11.43
N VAL A 64 -14.64 -29.66 10.64
CA VAL A 64 -13.20 -29.80 10.36
C VAL A 64 -12.39 -29.65 11.66
N TYR A 65 -12.69 -28.63 12.46
CA TYR A 65 -12.02 -28.41 13.74
C TYR A 65 -12.21 -29.60 14.70
N GLN A 66 -13.43 -30.12 14.83
CA GLN A 66 -13.71 -31.27 15.69
C GLN A 66 -12.99 -32.54 15.19
N ARG A 67 -12.88 -32.75 13.88
CA ARG A 67 -12.09 -33.87 13.32
C ARG A 67 -10.61 -33.71 13.63
N CYS A 68 -10.04 -32.52 13.48
CA CYS A 68 -8.65 -32.25 13.84
C CYS A 68 -8.39 -32.54 15.33
N VAL A 69 -9.24 -32.01 16.22
CA VAL A 69 -9.14 -32.23 17.67
C VAL A 69 -9.30 -33.71 18.04
N ALA A 70 -10.21 -34.43 17.39
CA ALA A 70 -10.37 -35.88 17.60
C ALA A 70 -9.12 -36.65 17.16
N GLN A 71 -8.46 -36.23 16.06
CA GLN A 71 -7.23 -36.86 15.58
C GLN A 71 -6.06 -36.64 16.52
N VAL A 72 -5.83 -35.39 16.93
CA VAL A 72 -4.74 -35.03 17.84
C VAL A 72 -4.91 -35.72 19.20
N ASN A 73 -6.15 -35.87 19.67
CA ASN A 73 -6.45 -36.57 20.93
C ASN A 73 -6.52 -38.10 20.81
N GLY A 74 -6.34 -38.67 19.61
CA GLY A 74 -6.42 -40.12 19.39
C GLY A 74 -7.83 -40.73 19.50
N ASN A 75 -8.87 -39.89 19.41
CA ASN A 75 -10.29 -40.27 19.51
C ASN A 75 -10.96 -40.44 18.15
N LEU A 76 -10.19 -40.73 17.09
CA LEU A 76 -10.73 -40.89 15.75
C LEU A 76 -11.64 -42.13 15.67
N PRO A 77 -12.84 -42.04 15.06
CA PRO A 77 -13.71 -43.20 14.88
C PRO A 77 -12.99 -44.34 14.15
N PRO A 78 -13.19 -45.61 14.53
CA PRO A 78 -12.58 -46.73 13.82
C PRO A 78 -13.06 -46.76 12.35
N GLY A 79 -12.13 -46.60 11.41
CA GLY A 79 -12.39 -46.59 9.96
C GLY A 79 -12.28 -45.22 9.28
N SER A 80 -12.00 -44.13 10.00
CA SER A 80 -11.66 -42.84 9.39
C SER A 80 -10.22 -42.82 8.90
N GLU A 81 -10.00 -42.27 7.70
CA GLU A 81 -8.66 -41.99 7.20
C GLU A 81 -7.99 -40.89 8.05
N GLN A 82 -6.68 -41.04 8.30
CA GLN A 82 -5.91 -39.95 8.90
C GLN A 82 -5.72 -38.85 7.86
N GLU A 83 -6.26 -37.68 8.15
CA GLU A 83 -6.08 -36.48 7.32
C GLU A 83 -4.82 -35.74 7.78
N ASP A 84 -4.19 -35.00 6.87
CA ASP A 84 -2.98 -34.22 7.19
C ASP A 84 -3.41 -32.90 7.86
N PHE A 85 -3.51 -32.93 9.20
CA PHE A 85 -3.87 -31.77 10.02
C PHE A 85 -2.64 -31.22 10.77
N PRO A 86 -2.57 -29.89 10.99
CA PRO A 86 -1.55 -29.27 11.83
C PRO A 86 -1.69 -29.73 13.29
N ALA A 87 -0.56 -29.83 14.00
CA ALA A 87 -0.49 -30.44 15.32
C ALA A 87 -1.29 -29.72 16.42
N ASP A 88 -1.61 -28.43 16.22
CA ASP A 88 -2.30 -27.58 17.18
C ASP A 88 -3.75 -27.24 16.78
N CYS A 89 -4.22 -27.69 15.61
CA CYS A 89 -5.53 -27.37 15.04
C CYS A 89 -5.88 -25.87 14.99
N SER A 90 -4.90 -24.97 15.17
CA SER A 90 -5.15 -23.55 15.44
C SER A 90 -5.71 -22.81 14.22
N GLU A 91 -5.32 -23.25 13.02
CA GLU A 91 -5.81 -22.73 11.74
C GLU A 91 -7.33 -22.90 11.56
N PHE A 92 -7.86 -24.01 12.08
CA PHE A 92 -9.28 -24.36 11.96
C PHE A 92 -10.11 -23.90 13.14
N ASP A 93 -9.51 -23.30 14.17
CA ASP A 93 -10.21 -22.89 15.39
C ASP A 93 -11.13 -21.69 15.12
N PRO A 94 -12.46 -21.84 15.26
CA PRO A 94 -13.42 -20.76 15.03
C PRO A 94 -13.23 -19.56 15.99
N VAL A 95 -12.61 -19.77 17.15
CA VAL A 95 -12.35 -18.73 18.17
C VAL A 95 -11.12 -17.91 17.83
N LEU A 96 -10.12 -18.53 17.18
CA LEU A 96 -8.87 -17.86 16.78
C LEU A 96 -8.99 -17.16 15.43
N GLN A 97 -10.03 -17.47 14.65
CA GLN A 97 -10.32 -16.81 13.38
C GLN A 97 -10.63 -15.32 13.58
N ASP A 98 -9.89 -14.45 12.87
CA ASP A 98 -10.12 -13.00 12.89
C ASP A 98 -11.54 -12.61 12.45
N ARG A 99 -12.18 -13.44 11.60
CA ARG A 99 -13.53 -13.22 11.11
C ARG A 99 -14.21 -14.51 10.65
N LEU A 100 -15.37 -14.80 11.24
CA LEU A 100 -16.23 -15.90 10.78
C LEU A 100 -16.94 -15.55 9.45
N PRO A 101 -17.23 -16.56 8.60
CA PRO A 101 -18.03 -16.40 7.40
C PRO A 101 -19.41 -15.81 7.72
N VAL A 102 -19.76 -14.75 7.01
CA VAL A 102 -21.04 -14.03 7.14
C VAL A 102 -21.78 -14.02 5.82
N ALA A 103 -23.09 -13.76 5.84
CA ALA A 103 -23.92 -13.78 4.63
C ALA A 103 -23.39 -12.86 3.52
N THR A 104 -22.74 -11.75 3.85
CA THR A 104 -22.16 -10.84 2.84
C THR A 104 -21.02 -11.45 2.02
N ASP A 105 -20.39 -12.53 2.49
CA ASP A 105 -19.31 -13.22 1.78
C ASP A 105 -19.84 -14.11 0.64
N PHE A 106 -21.14 -14.45 0.69
CA PHE A 106 -21.82 -15.34 -0.25
C PHE A 106 -22.82 -14.59 -1.16
N LEU A 107 -22.63 -13.28 -1.34
CA LEU A 107 -23.43 -12.43 -2.24
C LEU A 107 -22.62 -12.10 -3.50
N PRO A 108 -22.61 -12.98 -4.53
CA PRO A 108 -21.88 -12.72 -5.76
C PRO A 108 -22.48 -11.52 -6.51
N GLY A 109 -21.63 -10.64 -7.02
CA GLY A 109 -22.06 -9.46 -7.79
C GLY A 109 -22.62 -8.30 -6.95
N VAL A 110 -22.60 -8.39 -5.61
CA VAL A 110 -23.03 -7.30 -4.74
C VAL A 110 -21.82 -6.55 -4.20
N PHE A 111 -21.78 -5.22 -4.40
CA PHE A 111 -20.77 -4.39 -3.77
C PHE A 111 -21.03 -4.26 -2.27
N VAL A 112 -20.13 -4.79 -1.45
CA VAL A 112 -20.18 -4.63 0.01
C VAL A 112 -19.08 -3.67 0.46
N PHE A 113 -19.47 -2.45 0.86
CA PHE A 113 -18.52 -1.37 1.17
C PHE A 113 -17.54 -1.77 2.28
N SER A 114 -18.01 -2.39 3.38
CA SER A 114 -17.14 -2.80 4.49
C SER A 114 -16.06 -3.82 4.10
N GLN A 115 -16.24 -4.57 3.01
CA GLN A 115 -15.25 -5.54 2.53
C GLN A 115 -14.33 -4.95 1.47
N GLN A 116 -14.86 -4.04 0.65
CA GLN A 116 -14.11 -3.48 -0.49
C GLN A 116 -13.37 -2.20 -0.14
N ALA A 117 -13.74 -1.50 0.94
CA ALA A 117 -13.13 -0.24 1.35
C ALA A 117 -11.60 -0.35 1.52
N GLU A 118 -11.11 -1.41 2.14
CA GLU A 118 -9.66 -1.60 2.35
C GLU A 118 -8.89 -1.89 1.05
N PRO A 119 -9.26 -2.87 0.20
CA PRO A 119 -8.65 -3.07 -1.11
C PRO A 119 -8.68 -1.81 -2.00
N LEU A 120 -9.82 -1.11 -2.03
CA LEU A 120 -9.99 0.15 -2.74
C LEU A 120 -9.06 1.24 -2.20
N LEU A 121 -8.87 1.29 -0.88
CA LEU A 121 -7.94 2.21 -0.25
C LEU A 121 -6.48 1.89 -0.59
N TYR A 122 -6.08 0.61 -0.61
CA TYR A 122 -4.73 0.21 -1.07
C TYR A 122 -4.49 0.64 -2.51
N PHE A 123 -5.47 0.44 -3.40
CA PHE A 123 -5.39 0.89 -4.79
C PHE A 123 -5.19 2.41 -4.88
N LEU A 124 -5.97 3.18 -4.11
CA LEU A 124 -5.83 4.64 -4.04
C LEU A 124 -4.45 5.05 -3.51
N ILE A 125 -3.96 4.43 -2.43
CA ILE A 125 -2.64 4.71 -1.84
C ILE A 125 -1.54 4.45 -2.86
N ALA A 126 -1.59 3.32 -3.57
CA ALA A 126 -0.61 2.98 -4.60
C ALA A 126 -0.56 4.04 -5.70
N PHE A 127 -1.72 4.49 -6.19
CA PHE A 127 -1.81 5.53 -7.20
C PHE A 127 -1.31 6.89 -6.68
N LEU A 128 -1.69 7.28 -5.46
CA LEU A 128 -1.23 8.53 -4.84
C LEU A 128 0.26 8.51 -4.56
N ALA A 129 0.83 7.35 -4.21
CA ALA A 129 2.26 7.20 -3.98
C ALA A 129 3.06 7.37 -5.28
N LEU A 130 2.56 6.81 -6.38
CA LEU A 130 3.09 7.03 -7.72
C LEU A 130 2.94 8.50 -8.15
N PHE A 131 1.77 9.08 -7.96
CA PHE A 131 1.50 10.49 -8.24
C PHE A 131 2.48 11.40 -7.47
N GLY A 132 2.63 11.17 -6.17
CA GLY A 132 3.54 11.92 -5.30
C GLY A 132 4.98 11.85 -5.77
N PHE A 133 5.46 10.64 -6.09
CA PHE A 133 6.79 10.43 -6.67
C PHE A 133 6.99 11.20 -7.98
N LEU A 134 6.07 11.05 -8.94
CA LEU A 134 6.15 11.67 -10.26
C LEU A 134 6.09 13.19 -10.20
N VAL A 135 5.17 13.74 -9.41
CA VAL A 135 5.04 15.18 -9.21
C VAL A 135 6.26 15.72 -8.48
N GLY A 136 6.75 15.03 -7.45
CA GLY A 136 7.96 15.42 -6.73
C GLY A 136 9.21 15.45 -7.63
N ALA A 137 9.40 14.40 -8.43
CA ALA A 137 10.50 14.31 -9.39
C ALA A 137 10.40 15.39 -10.48
N SER A 138 9.20 15.58 -11.05
CA SER A 138 8.96 16.56 -12.11
C SER A 138 9.15 17.98 -11.60
N TYR A 139 8.64 18.29 -10.40
CA TYR A 139 8.64 19.63 -9.83
C TYR A 139 10.05 20.22 -9.77
N VAL A 140 11.00 19.52 -9.15
CA VAL A 140 12.39 20.00 -9.06
C VAL A 140 13.21 19.69 -10.33
N GLY A 141 13.00 18.51 -10.95
CA GLY A 141 13.78 18.08 -12.10
C GLY A 141 13.66 19.03 -13.30
N ALA A 142 12.45 19.47 -13.62
CA ALA A 142 12.24 20.40 -14.74
C ALA A 142 12.79 21.81 -14.44
N ASP A 143 12.78 22.24 -13.17
CA ASP A 143 13.32 23.55 -12.77
C ASP A 143 14.85 23.57 -12.82
N LEU A 144 15.50 22.44 -12.49
CA LEU A 144 16.95 22.30 -12.58
C LEU A 144 17.42 22.17 -14.04
N ASN A 145 16.67 21.43 -14.87
CA ASN A 145 16.99 21.25 -16.27
C ASN A 145 16.85 22.55 -17.09
N SER A 146 15.82 23.36 -16.80
CA SER A 146 15.57 24.63 -17.50
C SER A 146 16.41 25.81 -16.99
N GLY A 147 17.21 25.63 -15.94
CA GLY A 147 17.95 26.72 -15.31
C GLY A 147 17.08 27.70 -14.49
N GLY A 148 15.78 27.43 -14.33
CA GLY A 148 14.87 28.29 -13.58
C GLY A 148 15.26 28.48 -12.11
N VAL A 149 15.86 27.45 -11.49
CA VAL A 149 16.42 27.57 -10.13
C VAL A 149 17.61 28.55 -10.11
N VAL A 150 18.47 28.53 -11.12
CA VAL A 150 19.65 29.42 -11.20
C VAL A 150 19.21 30.87 -11.32
N ASN A 151 18.22 31.16 -12.17
CA ASN A 151 17.67 32.50 -12.31
C ASN A 151 17.08 33.02 -10.98
N LEU A 152 16.39 32.18 -10.23
CA LEU A 152 15.83 32.57 -8.93
C LEU A 152 16.90 32.85 -7.87
N LEU A 153 18.03 32.13 -7.93
CA LEU A 153 19.15 32.30 -7.00
C LEU A 153 19.93 33.60 -7.23
N LEU A 154 19.92 34.16 -8.45
CA LEU A 154 20.49 35.48 -8.73
C LEU A 154 19.84 36.58 -7.88
N TRP A 155 18.52 36.46 -7.65
CA TRP A 155 17.74 37.46 -6.90
C TRP A 155 17.58 37.11 -5.42
N ARG A 156 17.68 35.83 -5.04
CA ARG A 156 17.72 35.37 -3.65
C ARG A 156 18.74 34.24 -3.45
N PRO A 157 19.95 34.53 -2.94
CA PRO A 157 21.01 33.53 -2.75
C PRO A 157 20.79 32.59 -1.55
N ARG A 158 19.54 32.34 -1.14
CA ARG A 158 19.20 31.45 -0.01
C ARG A 158 18.82 30.06 -0.50
N ARG A 159 19.79 29.35 -1.08
CA ARG A 159 19.63 28.01 -1.71
C ARG A 159 18.84 27.01 -0.84
N MET A 160 19.23 26.86 0.42
CA MET A 160 18.59 25.91 1.35
C MET A 160 17.14 26.28 1.66
N THR A 161 16.86 27.58 1.85
CA THR A 161 15.50 28.07 2.07
C THR A 161 14.63 27.85 0.84
N VAL A 162 15.16 28.05 -0.37
CA VAL A 162 14.44 27.81 -1.62
C VAL A 162 14.10 26.34 -1.79
N LEU A 163 15.09 25.44 -1.64
CA LEU A 163 14.88 24.01 -1.78
C LEU A 163 13.94 23.45 -0.71
N GLY A 164 14.12 23.89 0.55
CA GLY A 164 13.23 23.54 1.66
C GLY A 164 11.81 24.05 1.47
N THR A 165 11.63 25.27 0.95
CA THR A 165 10.28 25.79 0.67
C THR A 165 9.60 25.01 -0.45
N LYS A 166 10.34 24.64 -1.51
CA LYS A 166 9.82 23.79 -2.58
C LYS A 166 9.39 22.42 -2.08
N LEU A 167 10.20 21.79 -1.24
CA LEU A 167 9.86 20.51 -0.64
C LEU A 167 8.63 20.64 0.27
N GLY A 168 8.58 21.67 1.12
CA GLY A 168 7.44 21.94 1.98
C GLY A 168 6.14 22.22 1.22
N THR A 169 6.20 22.99 0.13
CA THR A 169 5.02 23.26 -0.72
C THR A 169 4.56 22.00 -1.43
N LEU A 170 5.49 21.16 -1.91
CA LEU A 170 5.18 19.86 -2.50
C LEU A 170 4.48 18.95 -1.48
N MET A 171 5.06 18.79 -0.29
CA MET A 171 4.49 17.93 0.76
C MET A 171 3.11 18.42 1.19
N GLY A 172 2.93 19.74 1.40
CA GLY A 172 1.63 20.31 1.76
C GLY A 172 0.58 20.13 0.66
N ALA A 173 0.95 20.35 -0.61
CA ALA A 173 0.05 20.17 -1.73
C ALA A 173 -0.35 18.70 -1.94
N VAL A 174 0.62 17.78 -1.89
CA VAL A 174 0.36 16.33 -2.01
C VAL A 174 -0.46 15.82 -0.84
N LEU A 175 -0.18 16.27 0.39
CA LEU A 175 -0.99 15.90 1.56
C LEU A 175 -2.43 16.38 1.42
N GLY A 176 -2.63 17.67 1.10
CA GLY A 176 -3.96 18.24 0.92
C GLY A 176 -4.75 17.55 -0.19
N LEU A 177 -4.11 17.29 -1.34
CA LEU A 177 -4.71 16.54 -2.43
C LEU A 177 -5.03 15.10 -2.03
N SER A 178 -4.14 14.42 -1.31
CA SER A 178 -4.34 13.03 -0.89
C SER A 178 -5.52 12.90 0.08
N LEU A 179 -5.65 13.86 1.02
CA LEU A 179 -6.79 13.93 1.93
C LEU A 179 -8.10 14.19 1.17
N LEU A 180 -8.11 15.17 0.27
CA LEU A 180 -9.28 15.48 -0.56
C LEU A 180 -9.67 14.29 -1.45
N ALA A 181 -8.69 13.69 -2.13
CA ALA A 181 -8.89 12.53 -3.00
C ALA A 181 -9.45 11.36 -2.19
N SER A 182 -8.90 11.07 -1.01
CA SER A 182 -9.41 10.00 -0.14
C SER A 182 -10.83 10.24 0.34
N LEU A 183 -11.14 11.48 0.73
CA LEU A 183 -12.49 11.86 1.15
C LEU A 183 -13.49 11.63 0.01
N VAL A 184 -13.19 12.18 -1.18
CA VAL A 184 -14.07 12.04 -2.36
C VAL A 184 -14.18 10.57 -2.76
N TYR A 185 -13.07 9.84 -2.77
CA TYR A 185 -13.01 8.43 -3.15
C TYR A 185 -13.89 7.57 -2.24
N LEU A 186 -13.66 7.61 -0.92
CA LEU A 186 -14.45 6.85 0.05
C LEU A 186 -15.91 7.28 0.07
N ALA A 187 -16.20 8.58 -0.08
CA ALA A 187 -17.58 9.08 -0.15
C ALA A 187 -18.32 8.52 -1.38
N THR A 188 -17.68 8.47 -2.55
CA THR A 188 -18.28 7.89 -3.76
C THR A 188 -18.58 6.41 -3.58
N PHE A 189 -17.64 5.62 -3.06
CA PHE A 189 -17.89 4.19 -2.83
C PHE A 189 -18.90 3.92 -1.73
N TRP A 190 -18.96 4.78 -0.72
CA TRP A 190 -20.00 4.73 0.29
C TRP A 190 -21.39 4.98 -0.33
N VAL A 191 -21.51 5.99 -1.21
CA VAL A 191 -22.77 6.24 -1.95
C VAL A 191 -23.13 5.05 -2.84
N ILE A 192 -22.17 4.47 -3.57
CA ILE A 192 -22.40 3.26 -4.39
C ILE A 192 -22.89 2.10 -3.52
N GLY A 193 -22.28 1.89 -2.35
CA GLY A 193 -22.73 0.86 -1.40
C GLY A 193 -24.12 1.09 -0.83
N GLN A 194 -24.60 2.32 -0.78
CA GLN A 194 -25.98 2.62 -0.36
C GLN A 194 -26.98 2.50 -1.52
N SER A 195 -26.60 2.89 -2.73
CA SER A 195 -27.51 2.96 -3.88
C SER A 195 -27.60 1.64 -4.66
N ALA A 196 -26.48 0.96 -4.84
CA ALA A 196 -26.34 -0.16 -5.77
C ALA A 196 -25.71 -1.40 -5.12
N GLY A 197 -25.57 -1.44 -3.80
CA GLY A 197 -24.95 -2.54 -3.07
C GLY A 197 -25.42 -2.60 -1.62
N LEU A 198 -24.49 -2.95 -0.72
CA LEU A 198 -24.70 -2.95 0.74
C LEU A 198 -23.57 -2.20 1.45
N PRO A 199 -23.87 -1.38 2.49
CA PRO A 199 -22.83 -0.75 3.30
C PRO A 199 -22.05 -1.77 4.17
N GLY A 200 -22.67 -2.88 4.56
CA GLY A 200 -22.07 -3.89 5.45
C GLY A 200 -22.02 -3.45 6.92
N GLN A 201 -21.16 -4.09 7.72
CA GLN A 201 -20.96 -3.72 9.12
C GLN A 201 -19.92 -2.61 9.22
N LEU A 202 -20.31 -1.47 9.80
CA LEU A 202 -19.49 -0.26 9.95
C LEU A 202 -19.34 0.10 11.42
N ASP A 203 -18.66 -0.76 12.17
CA ASP A 203 -18.42 -0.59 13.60
C ASP A 203 -17.17 0.29 13.88
N GLY A 204 -16.89 0.53 15.16
CA GLY A 204 -15.72 1.32 15.57
C GLY A 204 -14.39 0.68 15.17
N ALA A 205 -14.32 -0.65 15.16
CA ALA A 205 -13.12 -1.41 14.78
C ALA A 205 -12.81 -1.24 13.28
N PHE A 206 -13.83 -1.30 12.42
CA PHE A 206 -13.71 -1.03 10.99
C PHE A 206 -13.09 0.35 10.71
N TRP A 207 -13.63 1.42 11.31
CA TRP A 207 -13.12 2.78 11.08
C TRP A 207 -11.72 2.99 11.67
N ALA A 208 -11.43 2.37 12.82
CA ALA A 208 -10.09 2.41 13.41
C ALA A 208 -9.05 1.71 12.52
N GLY A 209 -9.37 0.52 11.98
CA GLY A 209 -8.53 -0.21 11.05
C GLY A 209 -8.30 0.54 9.74
N LEU A 210 -9.39 1.00 9.11
CA LEU A 210 -9.32 1.77 7.86
C LEU A 210 -8.55 3.09 8.04
N GLY A 211 -8.75 3.78 9.17
CA GLY A 211 -8.00 4.98 9.53
C GLY A 211 -6.51 4.72 9.75
N ALA A 212 -6.14 3.58 10.35
CA ALA A 212 -4.75 3.20 10.53
C ALA A 212 -4.06 2.92 9.19
N VAL A 213 -4.71 2.17 8.29
CA VAL A 213 -4.20 1.92 6.92
C VAL A 213 -4.08 3.23 6.15
N HIS A 214 -5.08 4.11 6.23
CA HIS A 214 -5.06 5.43 5.58
C HIS A 214 -3.89 6.29 6.05
N ALA A 215 -3.69 6.38 7.37
CA ALA A 215 -2.59 7.15 7.95
C ALA A 215 -1.22 6.63 7.50
N ARG A 216 -1.03 5.30 7.51
CA ARG A 216 0.19 4.66 6.99
C ARG A 216 0.39 4.93 5.50
N GLY A 217 -0.70 4.86 4.72
CA GLY A 217 -0.72 5.20 3.30
C GLY A 217 -0.29 6.64 3.04
N LEU A 218 -0.80 7.62 3.78
CA LEU A 218 -0.40 9.01 3.65
C LEU A 218 1.09 9.22 3.92
N VAL A 219 1.62 8.57 4.97
CA VAL A 219 3.07 8.61 5.25
C VAL A 219 3.85 8.06 4.05
N LEU A 220 3.44 6.93 3.49
CA LEU A 220 4.09 6.35 2.31
C LEU A 220 4.05 7.31 1.11
N VAL A 221 2.90 7.93 0.82
CA VAL A 221 2.75 8.93 -0.26
C VAL A 221 3.71 10.10 -0.08
N LEU A 222 3.87 10.59 1.16
CA LEU A 222 4.83 11.66 1.46
C LEU A 222 6.27 11.20 1.28
N LEU A 223 6.62 9.99 1.74
CA LEU A 223 7.96 9.43 1.57
C LEU A 223 8.31 9.26 0.09
N THR A 224 7.42 8.71 -0.72
CA THR A 224 7.66 8.57 -2.18
C THR A 224 7.76 9.93 -2.87
N SER A 225 7.01 10.94 -2.41
CA SER A 225 7.13 12.32 -2.93
C SER A 225 8.50 12.93 -2.64
N VAL A 226 9.00 12.74 -1.41
CA VAL A 226 10.34 13.18 -1.01
C VAL A 226 11.42 12.42 -1.78
N LEU A 227 11.25 11.11 -1.98
CA LEU A 227 12.16 10.28 -2.77
C LEU A 227 12.26 10.76 -4.22
N GLY A 228 11.12 10.99 -4.88
CA GLY A 228 11.09 11.52 -6.25
C GLY A 228 11.79 12.88 -6.35
N PHE A 229 11.51 13.78 -5.40
CA PHE A 229 12.18 15.07 -5.31
C PHE A 229 13.70 14.93 -5.10
N ALA A 230 14.14 14.08 -4.18
CA ALA A 230 15.54 13.88 -3.85
C ALA A 230 16.33 13.29 -5.03
N LEU A 231 15.81 12.24 -5.67
CA LEU A 231 16.43 11.61 -6.83
C LEU A 231 16.50 12.56 -8.02
N ALA A 232 15.45 13.33 -8.29
CA ALA A 232 15.48 14.33 -9.37
C ALA A 232 16.43 15.49 -9.06
N THR A 233 16.62 15.85 -7.79
CA THR A 233 17.62 16.85 -7.38
C THR A 233 19.04 16.35 -7.61
N LEU A 234 19.32 15.09 -7.26
CA LEU A 234 20.63 14.46 -7.48
C LEU A 234 20.93 14.29 -8.98
N GLY A 235 19.95 13.81 -9.74
CA GLY A 235 20.08 13.56 -11.18
C GLY A 235 19.91 14.78 -12.08
N ARG A 236 19.41 15.92 -11.55
CA ARG A 236 19.07 17.17 -12.27
C ARG A 236 18.04 17.04 -13.40
N HIS A 237 17.45 15.85 -13.58
CA HIS A 237 16.42 15.57 -14.57
C HIS A 237 15.38 14.62 -14.00
N THR A 238 14.13 14.76 -14.43
CA THR A 238 13.03 13.85 -14.06
C THR A 238 13.29 12.42 -14.57
N SER A 239 13.90 12.28 -15.75
CA SER A 239 14.24 10.99 -16.35
C SER A 239 15.26 10.21 -15.52
N ALA A 240 16.20 10.89 -14.86
CA ALA A 240 17.16 10.24 -13.97
C ALA A 240 16.48 9.61 -12.76
N ALA A 241 15.49 10.28 -12.17
CA ALA A 241 14.71 9.72 -11.06
C ALA A 241 13.89 8.50 -11.50
N LEU A 242 13.21 8.61 -12.65
CA LEU A 242 12.44 7.50 -13.22
C LEU A 242 13.32 6.30 -13.57
N GLY A 243 14.44 6.55 -14.25
CA GLY A 243 15.41 5.52 -14.61
C GLY A 243 16.02 4.84 -13.39
N THR A 244 16.28 5.57 -12.31
CA THR A 244 16.81 5.00 -11.06
C THR A 244 15.80 4.04 -10.43
N VAL A 245 14.53 4.43 -10.32
CA VAL A 245 13.49 3.56 -9.74
C VAL A 245 13.21 2.36 -10.64
N ALA A 246 13.15 2.56 -11.97
CA ALA A 246 12.98 1.47 -12.92
C ALA A 246 14.14 0.46 -12.86
N ALA A 247 15.38 0.95 -12.81
CA ALA A 247 16.56 0.11 -12.67
C ALA A 247 16.54 -0.66 -11.34
N TYR A 248 16.21 0.00 -10.23
CA TYR A 248 16.07 -0.65 -8.93
C TYR A 248 14.99 -1.75 -8.96
N ALA A 249 13.80 -1.45 -9.48
CA ALA A 249 12.72 -2.43 -9.56
C ALA A 249 13.13 -3.67 -10.38
N VAL A 250 13.70 -3.48 -11.58
CA VAL A 250 14.04 -4.61 -12.45
C VAL A 250 15.27 -5.38 -11.92
N VAL A 251 16.35 -4.67 -11.58
CA VAL A 251 17.63 -5.31 -11.24
C VAL A 251 17.58 -5.88 -9.82
N TRP A 252 17.02 -5.13 -8.87
CA TRP A 252 17.02 -5.52 -7.46
C TRP A 252 15.76 -6.31 -7.08
N GLU A 253 14.57 -5.74 -7.26
CA GLU A 253 13.33 -6.40 -6.79
C GLU A 253 13.00 -7.67 -7.57
N LEU A 254 13.28 -7.72 -8.88
CA LEU A 254 13.08 -8.92 -9.69
C LEU A 254 14.36 -9.75 -9.82
N GLY A 255 15.45 -9.13 -10.29
CA GLY A 255 16.70 -9.83 -10.56
C GLY A 255 17.36 -10.41 -9.31
N ALA A 256 17.60 -9.58 -8.29
CA ALA A 256 18.27 -10.03 -7.07
C ALA A 256 17.43 -11.02 -6.27
N ARG A 257 16.08 -10.89 -6.30
CA ARG A 257 15.18 -11.86 -5.68
C ARG A 257 15.35 -13.27 -6.25
N LEU A 258 15.40 -13.40 -7.58
CA LEU A 258 15.67 -14.68 -8.26
C LEU A 258 17.04 -15.24 -7.89
N VAL A 259 18.08 -14.40 -7.85
CA VAL A 259 19.43 -14.83 -7.48
C VAL A 259 19.50 -15.31 -6.02
N MET A 260 18.84 -14.60 -5.10
CA MET A 260 18.78 -14.98 -3.68
C MET A 260 18.03 -16.29 -3.47
N GLU A 261 16.97 -16.53 -4.25
CA GLU A 261 16.24 -17.81 -4.26
C GLU A 261 17.13 -18.96 -4.78
N ILE A 262 17.92 -18.74 -5.85
CA ILE A 262 18.86 -19.75 -6.37
C ILE A 262 19.97 -20.11 -5.38
N VAL A 263 20.40 -19.15 -4.56
CA VAL A 263 21.51 -19.32 -3.60
C VAL A 263 21.00 -19.73 -2.21
N ASP A 264 19.71 -20.08 -2.06
CA ASP A 264 19.07 -20.44 -0.78
C ASP A 264 19.34 -19.42 0.33
N THR A 265 19.31 -18.13 -0.02
CA THR A 265 19.56 -17.06 0.95
C THR A 265 18.44 -17.06 1.99
N ALA A 266 18.82 -17.13 3.27
CA ALA A 266 17.85 -17.04 4.35
C ALA A 266 17.14 -15.67 4.31
N HIS A 267 15.79 -15.70 4.31
CA HIS A 267 14.93 -14.51 4.45
C HIS A 267 15.14 -13.43 3.37
N PRO A 268 14.98 -13.75 2.07
CA PRO A 268 15.25 -12.82 0.97
C PRO A 268 14.36 -11.56 1.02
N ASP A 269 13.13 -11.67 1.54
CA ASP A 269 12.18 -10.56 1.60
C ASP A 269 12.64 -9.41 2.52
N ARG A 270 13.58 -9.67 3.44
CA ARG A 270 14.19 -8.62 4.29
C ARG A 270 15.12 -7.68 3.52
N PHE A 271 15.45 -7.98 2.27
CA PHE A 271 16.27 -7.12 1.40
C PHE A 271 15.45 -6.40 0.33
N MET A 272 14.14 -6.66 0.28
CA MET A 272 13.24 -6.13 -0.74
C MET A 272 12.45 -4.95 -0.17
N LEU A 273 12.50 -3.80 -0.85
CA LEU A 273 11.76 -2.61 -0.45
C LEU A 273 10.26 -2.85 -0.59
N SER A 274 9.83 -3.64 -1.59
CA SER A 274 8.43 -4.03 -1.75
C SER A 274 7.86 -4.73 -0.51
N SER A 275 8.64 -5.61 0.12
CA SER A 275 8.25 -6.29 1.36
C SER A 275 8.13 -5.35 2.55
N HIS A 276 9.00 -4.33 2.65
CA HIS A 276 8.89 -3.30 3.68
C HIS A 276 7.67 -2.39 3.45
N VAL A 277 7.37 -2.05 2.20
CA VAL A 277 6.14 -1.30 1.86
C VAL A 277 4.90 -2.11 2.25
N GLY A 278 4.87 -3.40 1.90
CA GLY A 278 3.79 -4.31 2.30
C GLY A 278 3.62 -4.36 3.82
N ALA A 279 4.68 -4.67 4.56
CA ALA A 279 4.67 -4.75 6.02
C ALA A 279 4.30 -3.42 6.70
N TRP A 280 4.70 -2.28 6.14
CA TRP A 280 4.30 -0.96 6.64
C TRP A 280 2.80 -0.73 6.51
N LEU A 281 2.23 -1.08 5.34
CA LEU A 281 0.82 -0.86 5.04
C LEU A 281 -0.07 -1.83 5.83
N SER A 282 0.21 -3.14 5.75
CA SER A 282 -0.58 -4.19 6.41
C SER A 282 -0.33 -4.26 7.92
N GLY A 283 0.75 -3.67 8.43
CA GLY A 283 1.13 -3.71 9.85
C GLY A 283 2.04 -4.90 10.20
N ARG A 284 1.77 -6.05 9.58
CA ARG A 284 2.56 -7.27 9.68
C ARG A 284 2.44 -8.02 8.37
N LEU A 285 3.55 -8.57 7.89
CA LEU A 285 3.56 -9.43 6.71
C LEU A 285 4.36 -10.68 7.04
N GLU A 286 3.77 -11.84 6.81
CA GLU A 286 4.39 -13.12 7.11
C GLU A 286 4.93 -13.76 5.84
N PHE A 287 6.11 -14.35 5.98
CA PHE A 287 6.84 -14.98 4.89
C PHE A 287 7.29 -16.36 5.32
N TRP A 288 7.36 -17.26 4.34
CA TRP A 288 7.88 -18.60 4.53
C TRP A 288 9.38 -18.61 4.86
N ASP A 289 9.78 -19.38 5.87
CA ASP A 289 11.19 -19.61 6.21
C ASP A 289 11.66 -20.98 5.70
N ALA A 290 12.16 -21.01 4.47
CA ALA A 290 12.74 -22.21 3.88
C ALA A 290 13.97 -22.71 4.66
N SER A 291 14.75 -21.81 5.27
CA SER A 291 16.00 -22.14 5.95
C SER A 291 15.77 -22.87 7.28
N ALA A 292 14.68 -22.53 7.98
CA ALA A 292 14.27 -23.22 9.20
C ALA A 292 13.81 -24.67 8.96
N CYS A 293 13.41 -24.98 7.73
CA CYS A 293 12.90 -26.30 7.35
C CYS A 293 13.94 -27.20 6.68
N ALA A 294 15.17 -26.71 6.43
CA ALA A 294 16.23 -27.48 5.79
C ALA A 294 16.67 -28.75 6.55
N SER A 295 16.36 -28.85 7.85
CA SER A 295 16.73 -29.99 8.71
C SER A 295 15.52 -30.79 9.24
N ALA A 296 14.30 -30.43 8.82
CA ALA A 296 13.09 -31.08 9.33
C ALA A 296 12.81 -32.39 8.56
N SER A 297 12.63 -33.49 9.29
CA SER A 297 12.27 -34.80 8.72
C SER A 297 10.75 -35.01 8.67
N GLY A 298 10.01 -34.04 8.10
CA GLY A 298 8.55 -34.02 8.01
C GLY A 298 8.00 -32.71 7.44
N PHE A 299 6.66 -32.54 7.42
CA PHE A 299 6.02 -31.28 7.07
C PHE A 299 6.47 -30.20 8.06
N CYS A 300 7.13 -29.16 7.56
CA CYS A 300 7.68 -28.09 8.38
C CYS A 300 7.07 -26.78 7.92
N GLU A 301 6.28 -26.18 8.81
CA GLU A 301 5.65 -24.89 8.60
C GLU A 301 6.30 -23.85 9.50
N ARG A 302 7.33 -23.16 8.98
CA ARG A 302 7.96 -22.05 9.69
C ARG A 302 7.76 -20.78 8.92
N VAL A 303 7.18 -19.79 9.58
CA VAL A 303 7.02 -18.45 9.06
C VAL A 303 7.82 -17.46 9.89
N TYR A 304 8.30 -16.40 9.25
CA TYR A 304 8.83 -15.23 9.92
C TYR A 304 8.00 -14.00 9.56
N ALA A 305 7.85 -13.08 10.51
CA ALA A 305 7.08 -11.87 10.33
C ALA A 305 7.98 -10.65 10.13
N LEU A 306 7.66 -9.82 9.13
CA LEU A 306 8.15 -8.46 9.00
C LEU A 306 7.09 -7.52 9.57
N THR A 307 7.46 -6.76 10.61
CA THR A 307 6.55 -5.84 11.28
C THR A 307 6.70 -4.41 10.76
N TRP A 308 5.70 -3.58 11.02
CA TRP A 308 5.66 -2.19 10.54
C TRP A 308 6.76 -1.29 11.11
N GLN A 309 7.27 -1.55 12.33
CA GLN A 309 8.31 -0.70 12.95
C GLN A 309 9.65 -0.75 12.19
N PRO A 310 10.26 -1.93 11.94
CA PRO A 310 11.49 -2.01 11.15
C PRO A 310 11.23 -1.58 9.69
N ALA A 311 10.04 -1.87 9.15
CA ALA A 311 9.64 -1.39 7.83
C ALA A 311 9.71 0.14 7.73
N LEU A 312 9.10 0.84 8.67
CA LEU A 312 9.12 2.30 8.73
C LEU A 312 10.56 2.84 8.90
N ALA A 313 11.36 2.21 9.74
CA ALA A 313 12.74 2.63 9.98
C ALA A 313 13.57 2.58 8.69
N VAL A 314 13.42 1.51 7.89
CA VAL A 314 14.09 1.38 6.59
C VAL A 314 13.59 2.43 5.60
N LEU A 315 12.27 2.61 5.48
CA LEU A 315 11.67 3.58 4.55
C LEU A 315 12.08 5.03 4.89
N LEU A 316 12.04 5.39 6.18
CA LEU A 316 12.49 6.70 6.67
C LEU A 316 14.00 6.86 6.50
N GLY A 317 14.78 5.84 6.84
CA GLY A 317 16.24 5.86 6.71
C GLY A 317 16.68 6.11 5.28
N LEU A 318 16.11 5.38 4.32
CA LEU A 318 16.38 5.56 2.89
C LEU A 318 15.96 6.95 2.41
N THR A 319 14.75 7.39 2.77
CA THR A 319 14.22 8.70 2.36
C THR A 319 15.04 9.84 2.93
N ALA A 320 15.41 9.76 4.22
CA ALA A 320 16.24 10.74 4.89
C ALA A 320 17.66 10.77 4.30
N LEU A 321 18.27 9.61 4.03
CA LEU A 321 19.59 9.51 3.41
C LEU A 321 19.60 10.21 2.05
N LEU A 322 18.63 9.91 1.18
CA LEU A 322 18.54 10.52 -0.14
C LEU A 322 18.22 12.01 -0.09
N ALA A 323 17.34 12.43 0.82
CA ALA A 323 17.04 13.85 1.04
C ALA A 323 18.29 14.62 1.52
N VAL A 324 19.00 14.11 2.53
CA VAL A 324 20.24 14.70 3.03
C VAL A 324 21.30 14.75 1.92
N ALA A 325 21.45 13.69 1.13
CA ALA A 325 22.34 13.66 -0.02
C ALA A 325 21.97 14.76 -1.03
N ALA A 326 20.69 14.89 -1.41
CA ALA A 326 20.19 15.91 -2.33
C ALA A 326 20.48 17.33 -1.83
N PHE A 327 20.15 17.63 -0.58
CA PHE A 327 20.42 18.94 0.03
C PHE A 327 21.93 19.21 0.14
N SER A 328 22.73 18.19 0.46
CA SER A 328 24.19 18.34 0.58
C SER A 328 24.86 18.62 -0.76
N VAL A 329 24.44 17.96 -1.84
CA VAL A 329 24.94 18.20 -3.20
C VAL A 329 24.53 19.60 -3.68
N PHE A 330 23.29 19.99 -3.40
CA PHE A 330 22.79 21.32 -3.74
C PHE A 330 23.54 22.45 -3.00
N ARG A 331 24.00 22.17 -1.76
CA ARG A 331 24.85 23.06 -0.97
C ARG A 331 26.32 23.07 -1.43
N ARG A 332 26.93 21.91 -1.68
CA ARG A 332 28.39 21.79 -1.94
C ARG A 332 28.82 22.38 -3.27
N ARG A 333 27.93 22.45 -4.27
CA ARG A 333 28.22 23.10 -5.56
C ARG A 333 28.23 24.65 -5.49
N ASP A 334 28.55 25.20 -4.32
CA ASP A 334 28.92 26.61 -4.05
C ASP A 334 30.44 26.85 -4.11
N LEU A 335 31.29 25.81 -4.22
CA LEU A 335 32.76 25.94 -4.05
C LEU A 335 33.59 25.76 -5.34
N ILE A 336 32.98 25.79 -6.53
CA ILE A 336 33.70 25.75 -7.82
C ILE A 336 33.07 26.75 -8.78
#